data_AF-A0A2A2WLQ9-F1
#
_entry.id   AF-A0A2A2WLQ9-F1
#
_cell.length_a   1.000
_cell.length_b   1.000
_cell.length_c   1.000
_cell.angle_alpha   90.00
_cell.angle_beta   90.00
_cell.angle_gamma   90.00
#
_symmetry.space_group_name_H-M   'P 1'
#
loop_
_entity.id
_entity.type
_entity.pdbx_description
1 polymer ?
#
loop_
_entity_poly.entity_id
_entity_poly.type
_entity_poly.pdbx_seq_one_letter_code
_entity_poly.pdbx_strand_id
1 'polypeptide(L)' 'MNASPYDDAFRNQVVERLVDLEPGFPSTSAAAEVVAREFGISRDSVRRWAVAAGAWMAHNSSTLRALQAENAALRAQLGR' A
#
# COMPACT_ATOMS: atom_id res chain seq x y z
N MET A 1 -0.76 -7.77 -23.24
CA MET A 1 -0.85 -6.81 -22.13
C MET A 1 -2.29 -6.84 -21.66
N ASN A 2 -2.56 -7.39 -20.48
CA ASN A 2 -3.94 -7.54 -19.98
C ASN A 2 -4.36 -6.17 -19.40
N ALA A 3 -5.06 -5.36 -20.19
CA ALA A 3 -5.64 -4.12 -19.72
C ALA A 3 -6.57 -4.47 -18.56
N SER A 4 -6.22 -4.07 -17.34
CA SER A 4 -7.14 -4.22 -16.23
C SER A 4 -8.43 -3.48 -16.63
N PRO A 5 -9.62 -4.06 -16.41
CA PRO A 5 -10.88 -3.41 -16.79
C PRO A 5 -11.16 -2.12 -16.01
N TYR A 6 -10.26 -1.75 -15.10
CA TYR A 6 -10.32 -0.57 -14.27
C TYR A 6 -9.31 0.47 -14.75
N ASP A 7 -9.79 1.66 -15.08
CA ASP A 7 -8.98 2.82 -15.43
C ASP A 7 -8.21 3.36 -14.22
N ASP A 8 -7.12 4.09 -14.45
CA ASP A 8 -6.27 4.62 -13.36
C ASP A 8 -7.02 5.58 -12.43
N ALA A 9 -8.01 6.32 -12.95
CA ALA A 9 -8.87 7.18 -12.14
C ALA A 9 -9.66 6.39 -11.08
N PHE A 10 -10.20 5.23 -11.46
CA PHE A 10 -10.92 4.36 -10.53
C PHE A 10 -9.98 3.78 -9.46
N ARG A 11 -8.78 3.36 -9.86
CA ARG A 11 -7.79 2.83 -8.91
C ARG A 11 -7.38 3.89 -7.90
N ASN A 12 -7.15 5.13 -8.34
CA ASN A 12 -6.82 6.25 -7.45
C ASN A 12 -7.95 6.53 -6.46
N GLN A 13 -9.20 6.56 -6.93
CA GLN A 13 -10.37 6.75 -6.06
C GLN A 13 -10.46 5.68 -4.96
N VAL A 14 -10.19 4.41 -5.31
CA VAL A 14 -10.18 3.30 -4.34
C VAL A 14 -9.07 3.48 -3.30
N VAL A 15 -7.87 3.93 -3.72
CA VAL A 15 -6.76 4.19 -2.82
C VAL A 15 -7.03 5.38 -1.90
N GLU A 16 -7.56 6.48 -2.43
CA GLU A 16 -7.94 7.65 -1.63
C GLU A 16 -8.99 7.28 -0.58
N ARG A 17 -9.99 6.48 -0.96
CA ARG A 17 -11.01 5.99 -0.04
C ARG A 17 -10.43 5.06 1.04
N LEU A 18 -9.43 4.25 0.72
CA LEU A 18 -8.71 3.47 1.71
C LEU A 18 -7.99 4.36 2.71
N VAL A 19 -7.28 5.39 2.26
CA VAL A 19 -6.53 6.33 3.12
C VAL A 19 -7.47 7.12 4.04
N ASP A 20 -8.63 7.53 3.54
CA ASP A 20 -9.67 8.22 4.32
C ASP A 20 -10.25 7.33 5.42
N LEU A 21 -10.50 6.05 5.11
CA LEU A 21 -11.10 5.11 6.06
C LEU A 21 -10.10 4.53 7.05
N GLU A 22 -8.84 4.32 6.66
CA GLU A 22 -7.84 3.58 7.44
C GLU A 22 -7.73 4.00 8.93
N PRO A 23 -7.72 5.30 9.28
CA PRO A 23 -7.64 5.75 10.68
C PRO A 23 -8.81 5.29 11.56
N GLY A 24 -9.96 4.97 10.96
CA GLY A 24 -11.16 4.48 11.66
C GLY A 24 -11.17 2.98 11.90
N PHE A 25 -10.18 2.24 11.41
CA PHE A 25 -10.12 0.77 11.51
C PHE A 25 -8.93 0.31 12.35
N PRO A 26 -9.05 -0.86 13.01
CA PRO A 26 -7.95 -1.44 13.79
C PRO A 26 -6.77 -1.92 12.92
N SER A 27 -6.94 -1.99 11.60
CA SER A 27 -5.86 -2.33 10.66
C SER A 27 -6.22 -1.91 9.23
N THR A 28 -5.19 -1.64 8.41
CA THR A 28 -5.35 -1.38 6.96
C THR A 28 -6.07 -2.52 6.24
N SER A 29 -5.88 -3.76 6.67
CA SER A 29 -6.59 -4.93 6.11
C SER A 29 -8.09 -4.87 6.36
N ALA A 30 -8.52 -4.39 7.53
CA ALA A 30 -9.94 -4.24 7.86
C ALA A 30 -10.58 -3.08 7.07
N ALA A 31 -9.87 -1.96 6.92
CA ALA A 31 -10.30 -0.87 6.06
C ALA A 31 -10.44 -1.33 4.59
N ALA A 32 -9.47 -2.11 4.10
CA ALA A 32 -9.49 -2.63 2.74
C ALA A 32 -10.64 -3.61 2.46
N GLU A 33 -11.09 -4.40 3.45
CA GLU A 33 -12.30 -5.23 3.31
C GLU A 33 -13.55 -4.37 3.09
N VAL A 34 -13.65 -3.24 3.79
CA VAL A 34 -14.80 -2.33 3.66
C VAL A 34 -14.77 -1.64 2.30
N VAL A 35 -13.63 -1.08 1.91
CA VAL A 35 -13.44 -0.48 0.58
C VAL A 35 -13.75 -1.49 -0.53
N ALA A 36 -13.26 -2.72 -0.40
CA ALA A 36 -13.53 -3.78 -1.38
C ALA A 36 -15.04 -4.01 -1.58
N ARG A 37 -15.82 -4.01 -0.48
CA ARG A 37 -17.28 -4.15 -0.53
C ARG A 37 -17.96 -2.90 -1.11
N GLU A 38 -17.51 -1.70 -0.76
CA GLU A 38 -18.04 -0.44 -1.30
C GLU A 38 -17.92 -0.37 -2.82
N PHE A 39 -16.78 -0.82 -3.37
CA PHE A 39 -16.49 -0.75 -4.80
C PHE A 39 -16.80 -2.04 -5.57
N GLY A 40 -17.31 -3.09 -4.90
CA GLY A 40 -17.64 -4.37 -5.55
C GLY A 40 -16.44 -5.12 -6.11
N ILE A 41 -15.25 -4.93 -5.51
CA ILE A 41 -13.98 -5.52 -5.96
C ILE A 41 -13.40 -6.44 -4.89
N SER A 42 -12.41 -7.23 -5.26
CA SER A 42 -11.68 -8.07 -4.29
C SER A 42 -10.75 -7.24 -3.41
N ARG A 43 -10.61 -7.60 -2.12
CA ARG A 43 -9.61 -6.98 -1.22
C ARG A 43 -8.19 -7.03 -1.79
N ASP A 44 -7.83 -8.11 -2.49
CA ASP A 44 -6.50 -8.23 -3.10
C ASP A 44 -6.24 -7.14 -4.15
N SER A 45 -7.27 -6.70 -4.89
CA SER A 45 -7.18 -5.60 -5.85
C SER A 45 -6.90 -4.28 -5.13
N VAL A 46 -7.65 -3.99 -4.05
CA VAL A 46 -7.43 -2.83 -3.18
C VAL A 46 -6.00 -2.82 -2.64
N ARG A 47 -5.53 -3.97 -2.12
CA ARG A 47 -4.15 -4.12 -1.62
C ARG A 47 -3.13 -3.83 -2.72
N ARG A 48 -3.27 -4.42 -3.91
CA ARG A 48 -2.31 -4.23 -5.01
C ARG A 48 -2.22 -2.76 -5.42
N TRP A 49 -3.34 -2.06 -5.53
CA TRP A 49 -3.36 -0.64 -5.91
C TRP A 49 -2.82 0.25 -4.80
N ALA A 50 -3.19 -0.01 -3.54
CA ALA A 50 -2.67 0.75 -2.40
C ALA A 50 -1.17 0.55 -2.17
N VAL A 51 -0.64 -0.65 -2.40
CA VAL A 51 0.81 -0.91 -2.38
C VAL A 51 1.51 -0.18 -3.52
N ALA A 52 0.96 -0.22 -4.74
CA ALA A 52 1.51 0.48 -5.89
C ALA A 52 1.53 2.01 -5.70
N ALA A 53 0.53 2.56 -5.01
CA ALA A 53 0.42 3.97 -4.66
C ALA A 53 1.20 4.35 -3.38
N GLY A 54 1.81 3.38 -2.68
CA GLY A 54 2.52 3.61 -1.41
C GLY A 54 1.61 3.89 -0.20
N ALA A 55 0.29 3.90 -0.38
CA ALA A 55 -0.70 4.11 0.68
C ALA A 55 -0.82 2.91 1.64
N TRP A 56 -0.47 1.72 1.18
CA TRP A 56 -0.37 0.54 2.03
C TRP A 56 1.10 0.14 2.15
N MET A 57 1.72 0.53 3.25
CA MET A 57 3.01 -0.04 3.61
C MET A 57 2.80 -1.51 3.91
N ALA A 58 3.18 -2.38 2.97
CA ALA A 58 3.37 -3.77 3.32
C ALA A 58 4.28 -3.75 4.56
N HIS A 59 3.86 -4.37 5.65
CA HIS A 59 4.76 -4.74 6.74
C HIS A 59 5.72 -5.84 6.21
N ASN A 60 6.38 -5.60 5.08
CA ASN A 60 7.47 -6.37 4.55
C ASN A 60 8.65 -5.98 5.42
N SER A 61 8.75 -6.71 6.52
CA SER A 61 9.92 -6.74 7.38
C SER A 61 11.21 -6.91 6.56
N SER A 62 11.16 -7.54 5.39
CA SER A 62 12.27 -7.66 4.43
C SER A 62 12.66 -6.34 3.76
N THR A 63 11.73 -5.57 3.20
CA THR A 63 12.03 -4.29 2.55
C THR A 63 12.47 -3.24 3.56
N LEU A 64 11.81 -3.19 4.73
CA LEU A 64 12.20 -2.29 5.81
C LEU A 64 13.60 -2.65 6.36
N ARG A 65 13.90 -3.95 6.54
CA ARG A 65 15.25 -4.39 6.93
C ARG A 65 16.29 -4.07 5.87
N ALA A 66 15.98 -4.26 4.59
CA ALA A 66 16.90 -3.93 3.51
C ALA A 66 17.22 -2.43 3.48
N LEU A 67 16.21 -1.58 3.61
CA LEU A 67 16.38 -0.12 3.69
C LEU A 67 17.14 0.31 4.95
N GLN A 68 16.91 -0.34 6.10
CA GLN A 68 17.66 -0.07 7.33
C GLN A 68 19.13 -0.51 7.22
N ALA A 69 19.39 -1.66 6.63
CA ALA A 69 20.76 -2.16 6.40
C ALA A 69 21.53 -1.22 5.45
N GLU A 70 20.87 -0.75 4.39
CA GLU A 70 21.46 0.21 3.46
C GLU A 70 21.72 1.57 4.13
N ASN A 71 20.79 2.06 4.95
CA ASN A 71 21.00 3.30 5.71
C ASN A 71 22.16 3.16 6.71
N ALA A 72 22.30 2.01 7.38
CA ALA A 72 23.42 1.74 8.27
C ALA A 72 24.77 1.70 7.52
N ALA A 73 24.81 1.09 6.33
CA ALA A 73 25.99 1.06 5.48
C ALA A 73 26.40 2.46 5.00
N LEU A 74 25.42 3.28 4.58
CA LEU A 74 25.64 4.67 4.17
C LEU A 74 26.14 5.54 5.33
N ARG A 75 25.55 5.39 6.53
CA ARG A 75 26.03 6.08 7.74
C ARG A 75 27.45 5.70 8.11
N ALA A 76 27.83 4.43 7.95
CA ALA A 76 29.20 3.96 8.19
C ALA A 76 30.20 4.53 7.17
N GLN A 77 29.78 4.80 5.94
CA GLN A 77 30.61 5.46 4.92
C GLN A 77 30.77 6.96 5.16
N LEU A 78 29.72 7.64 5.62
CA LEU A 78 29.74 9.09 5.88
C LEU A 78 30.36 9.47 7.23
N GLY A 79 30.56 8.50 8.13
CA GLY A 79 31.26 8.67 9.41
C GLY A 79 32.78 8.45 9.34
N ARG A 80 33.34 8.30 8.14
CA ARG A 80 34.78 8.38 7.84
C ARG A 80 35.10 9.71 7.17
#